data_AF-A0A1P8P072-F1
#
_entry.id   AF-A0A1P8P072-F1
#
_cell.length_a   1.000
_cell.length_b   1.000
_cell.length_c   1.000
_cell.angle_alpha   90.00
_cell.angle_beta   90.00
_cell.angle_gamma   90.00
#
_symmetry.space_group_name_H-M   'P 1'
#
loop_
_entity.id
_entity.type
_entity.pdbx_description
1 polymer ?
#
loop_
_entity_poly.entity_id
_entity_poly.type
_entity_poly.pdbx_seq_one_letter_code
_entity_poly.pdbx_strand_id
1 'polypeptide(L)'
;EAAELGKGSFKYAWVLDKLKAERERGITIDIALWKFETPRYYVTVRYAPGHRDFIKNMITGTSQADCAILIIAAGTGEFEAGISKDGQTREHALLAYTLGVKQLIVAINKMDTTKWSESRFQEIIKETSNFIKKVGYNPKTVPFVPISGFNGDNMIDNSPNCPWYKGWEKETKTKSTGKTLLEAIDAIDPPSRPTDKPLRLPLQDVYKIGGIGTVPVGRVETGIIKAGMVVTFAPAGVTTEVKSVEMHHEQLVEGVPGDNVGFNVKNVSVKEIRRGNVAGDSKNDPPKGAESFNAQVIVLNHPGQVGAGY
;
A
#
# COMPACT_ATOMS: atom_id res chain seq x y z
N GLU A 1 6.27 -14.83 25.82
CA GLU A 1 7.18 -14.16 24.86
C GLU A 1 7.22 -12.63 24.97
N ALA A 2 6.29 -11.84 24.41
CA ALA A 2 6.40 -10.37 24.42
C ALA A 2 6.46 -9.72 25.83
N ALA A 3 5.73 -10.29 26.79
CA ALA A 3 5.77 -9.87 28.20
C ALA A 3 7.08 -10.26 28.91
N GLU A 4 7.69 -11.38 28.53
CA GLU A 4 8.98 -11.85 29.10
C GLU A 4 10.17 -11.00 28.61
N LEU A 5 10.02 -10.32 27.47
CA LEU A 5 11.00 -9.38 26.92
C LEU A 5 10.76 -7.92 27.37
N GLY A 6 9.87 -7.68 28.34
CA GLY A 6 9.58 -6.33 28.85
C GLY A 6 8.80 -5.42 27.88
N LYS A 7 8.26 -5.97 26.78
CA LYS A 7 7.50 -5.25 25.75
C LYS A 7 6.03 -5.63 25.73
N GLY A 8 5.42 -5.75 26.91
CA GLY A 8 4.01 -6.16 27.07
C GLY A 8 3.01 -5.28 26.30
N SER A 9 3.31 -3.99 26.11
CA SER A 9 2.51 -3.05 25.31
C SER A 9 2.52 -3.32 23.80
N PHE A 10 3.43 -4.17 23.30
CA PHE A 10 3.60 -4.50 21.88
C PHE A 10 2.95 -5.83 21.47
N LYS A 11 2.03 -6.37 22.29
CA LYS A 11 1.42 -7.70 22.07
C LYS A 11 0.86 -7.89 20.65
N TYR A 12 0.23 -6.86 20.07
CA TYR A 12 -0.34 -6.93 18.72
C TYR A 12 0.68 -6.66 17.61
N ALA A 13 1.68 -5.80 17.84
CA ALA A 13 2.78 -5.58 16.89
C ALA A 13 3.62 -6.84 16.69
N TRP A 14 3.79 -7.65 17.74
CA TRP A 14 4.48 -8.95 17.69
C TRP A 14 3.87 -9.95 16.70
N VAL A 15 2.58 -9.79 16.38
CA VAL A 15 1.90 -10.59 15.36
C VAL A 15 2.39 -10.20 13.97
N LEU A 16 2.59 -8.91 13.71
CA LEU A 16 2.99 -8.38 12.41
C LEU A 16 4.49 -8.48 12.16
N ASP A 17 5.30 -8.23 13.20
CA ASP A 17 6.76 -8.26 13.14
C ASP A 17 7.26 -9.72 13.15
N LYS A 18 7.86 -10.15 12.02
CA LYS A 18 8.36 -11.53 11.85
C LYS A 18 9.87 -11.63 12.04
N LEU A 19 10.61 -10.54 11.80
CA LEU A 19 12.06 -10.56 11.92
C LEU A 19 12.48 -10.44 13.39
N LYS A 20 13.51 -11.18 13.78
CA LYS A 20 14.11 -11.10 15.11
C LYS A 20 14.56 -9.66 15.44
N ALA A 21 15.14 -8.97 14.45
CA ALA A 21 15.56 -7.57 14.58
C ALA A 21 14.38 -6.59 14.77
N GLU A 22 13.22 -6.85 14.16
CA GLU A 22 12.00 -6.03 14.36
C GLU A 22 11.50 -6.17 15.80
N ARG A 23 11.42 -7.42 16.28
CA ARG A 23 10.99 -7.78 17.63
C ARG A 23 11.92 -7.21 18.71
N GLU A 24 13.23 -7.32 18.51
CA GLU A 24 14.25 -6.81 19.44
C GLU A 24 14.28 -5.28 19.49
N ARG A 25 14.11 -4.59 18.35
CA ARG A 25 14.12 -3.12 18.30
C ARG A 25 12.75 -2.48 18.53
N GLY A 26 11.66 -3.23 18.38
CA GLY A 26 10.29 -2.70 18.46
C GLY A 26 9.94 -1.75 17.31
N ILE A 27 10.58 -1.94 16.16
CA ILE A 27 10.34 -1.18 14.93
C ILE A 27 10.13 -2.16 13.79
N THR A 28 9.16 -1.89 12.92
CA THR A 28 8.96 -2.65 11.69
C THR A 28 10.00 -2.22 10.66
N ILE A 29 10.57 -3.19 9.95
CA ILE A 29 11.69 -3.00 9.01
C ILE A 29 11.24 -3.41 7.60
N ASP A 30 10.59 -4.57 7.47
CA ASP A 30 10.13 -5.12 6.21
C ASP A 30 8.60 -5.05 6.09
N ILE A 31 8.10 -5.17 4.86
CA ILE A 31 6.66 -5.14 4.61
C ILE A 31 6.07 -6.47 5.05
N ALA A 32 5.28 -6.44 6.12
CA ALA A 32 4.48 -7.59 6.50
C ALA A 32 3.21 -7.66 5.64
N LEU A 33 2.99 -8.81 5.01
CA LEU A 33 1.77 -9.12 4.25
C LEU A 33 0.81 -9.93 5.11
N TRP A 34 -0.37 -9.37 5.35
CA TRP A 34 -1.45 -10.03 6.07
C TRP A 34 -2.73 -9.97 5.26
N LYS A 35 -3.55 -11.00 5.37
CA LYS A 35 -4.83 -11.07 4.67
C LYS A 35 -5.95 -11.16 5.70
N PHE A 36 -7.03 -10.44 5.45
CA PHE A 36 -8.29 -10.59 6.17
C PHE A 36 -9.46 -10.29 5.23
N GLU A 37 -10.65 -10.69 5.63
CA GLU A 37 -11.86 -10.55 4.83
C GLU A 37 -12.78 -9.50 5.46
N THR A 38 -13.37 -8.68 4.59
CA THR A 38 -14.55 -7.86 4.91
C THR A 38 -15.75 -8.46 4.19
N PRO A 39 -16.99 -8.03 4.50
CA PRO A 39 -18.17 -8.51 3.78
C PRO A 39 -18.08 -8.37 2.26
N ARG A 40 -17.33 -7.39 1.74
CA ARG A 40 -17.20 -7.13 0.29
C ARG A 40 -15.84 -7.49 -0.31
N TYR A 41 -14.77 -7.54 0.49
CA TYR A 41 -13.40 -7.58 -0.04
C TYR A 41 -12.50 -8.58 0.67
N TYR A 42 -11.60 -9.18 -0.10
CA TYR A 42 -10.38 -9.80 0.41
C TYR A 42 -9.29 -8.74 0.51
N VAL A 43 -8.96 -8.32 1.73
CA VAL A 43 -8.03 -7.23 1.99
C VAL A 43 -6.65 -7.80 2.26
N THR A 44 -5.65 -7.35 1.50
CA THR A 44 -4.24 -7.59 1.81
C THR A 44 -3.64 -6.34 2.45
N VAL A 45 -3.32 -6.42 3.74
CA VAL A 45 -2.61 -5.37 4.47
C VAL A 45 -1.14 -5.44 4.14
N ARG A 46 -0.60 -4.28 3.76
CA ARG A 46 0.84 -4.04 3.68
C ARG A 46 1.22 -3.13 4.83
N TYR A 47 1.83 -3.69 5.85
CA TYR A 47 2.31 -2.90 6.97
C TYR A 47 3.66 -2.29 6.60
N ALA A 48 3.68 -0.97 6.38
CA ALA A 48 4.88 -0.26 5.99
C ALA A 48 5.64 0.27 7.23
N PRO A 49 6.98 0.22 7.21
CA PRO A 49 7.79 0.70 8.32
C PRO A 49 7.65 2.21 8.49
N GLY A 50 7.54 2.66 9.75
CA GLY A 50 7.38 4.08 10.07
C GLY A 50 8.70 4.85 10.17
N HIS A 51 9.85 4.18 10.23
CA HIS A 51 11.14 4.82 10.44
C HIS A 51 11.69 5.46 9.15
N ARG A 52 12.38 6.61 9.28
CA ARG A 52 12.95 7.37 8.13
C ARG A 52 13.88 6.53 7.25
N ASP A 53 14.64 5.62 7.86
CA ASP A 53 15.59 4.77 7.15
C ASP A 53 14.92 3.78 6.18
N PHE A 54 13.60 3.56 6.30
CA PHE A 54 12.87 2.56 5.52
C PHE A 54 11.83 3.16 4.55
N ILE A 55 11.96 4.44 4.20
CA ILE A 55 11.09 5.10 3.20
C ILE A 55 11.10 4.37 1.85
N LYS A 56 12.24 3.77 1.45
CA LYS A 56 12.31 2.93 0.23
C LYS A 56 11.32 1.77 0.29
N ASN A 57 11.25 1.07 1.43
CA ASN A 57 10.33 -0.04 1.63
C ASN A 57 8.89 0.49 1.61
N MET A 58 8.63 1.62 2.28
CA MET A 58 7.33 2.29 2.23
C MET A 58 6.89 2.62 0.79
N ILE A 59 7.78 3.14 -0.06
CA ILE A 59 7.48 3.45 -1.48
C ILE A 59 7.07 2.19 -2.23
N THR A 60 7.82 1.09 -2.08
CA THR A 60 7.50 -0.17 -2.76
C THR A 60 6.21 -0.83 -2.26
N GLY A 61 5.87 -0.65 -0.99
CA GLY A 61 4.60 -1.13 -0.43
C GLY A 61 3.41 -0.29 -0.88
N THR A 62 3.57 1.04 -0.82
CA THR A 62 2.49 2.01 -1.09
C THR A 62 2.16 2.09 -2.57
N SER A 63 3.11 1.86 -3.48
CA SER A 63 2.88 1.87 -4.94
C SER A 63 1.87 0.84 -5.43
N GLN A 64 1.57 -0.18 -4.62
CA GLN A 64 0.61 -1.23 -4.97
C GLN A 64 -0.67 -1.15 -4.13
N ALA A 65 -0.82 -0.11 -3.29
CA ALA A 65 -1.97 0.04 -2.41
C ALA A 65 -3.12 0.76 -3.11
N ASP A 66 -4.33 0.24 -2.97
CA ASP A 66 -5.55 0.86 -3.51
C ASP A 66 -6.09 1.96 -2.56
N CYS A 67 -5.76 1.86 -1.27
CA CYS A 67 -6.11 2.79 -0.22
C CYS A 67 -5.00 2.84 0.84
N ALA A 68 -4.79 4.01 1.45
CA ALA A 68 -3.90 4.18 2.59
C ALA A 68 -4.69 4.43 3.87
N ILE A 69 -4.27 3.79 4.97
CA ILE A 69 -4.80 4.06 6.30
C ILE A 69 -3.73 4.86 7.07
N LEU A 70 -4.04 6.12 7.36
CA LEU A 70 -3.17 7.01 8.13
C LEU A 70 -3.54 6.93 9.60
N ILE A 71 -2.65 6.36 10.41
CA ILE A 71 -2.82 6.28 11.85
C ILE A 71 -2.23 7.52 12.51
N ILE A 72 -3.04 8.21 13.30
CA ILE A 72 -2.64 9.44 14.01
C ILE A 72 -2.84 9.22 15.50
N ALA A 73 -1.84 9.51 16.33
CA ALA A 73 -1.98 9.44 17.77
C ALA A 73 -2.76 10.63 18.32
N ALA A 74 -3.70 10.39 19.24
CA ALA A 74 -4.52 11.44 19.86
C ALA A 74 -3.84 12.13 21.04
N GLY A 75 -2.83 11.49 21.63
CA GLY A 75 -2.12 12.00 22.81
C GLY A 75 -1.51 13.38 22.60
N THR A 76 -1.59 14.23 23.62
CA THR A 76 -0.97 15.57 23.60
C THR A 76 0.56 15.43 23.50
N GLY A 77 1.18 16.16 22.58
CA GLY A 77 2.60 16.08 22.24
C GLY A 77 2.90 15.04 21.15
N GLU A 78 2.23 13.88 21.17
CA GLU A 78 2.40 12.86 20.13
C GLU A 78 1.78 13.29 18.80
N PHE A 79 0.58 13.88 18.85
CA PHE A 79 -0.11 14.41 17.68
C PHE A 79 0.74 15.50 17.01
N GLU A 80 1.14 16.50 17.79
CA GLU A 80 1.88 17.68 17.34
C GLU A 80 3.24 17.29 16.76
N ALA A 81 3.93 16.30 17.36
CA ALA A 81 5.17 15.75 16.81
C ALA A 81 4.96 15.09 15.44
N GLY A 82 3.89 14.32 15.28
CA GLY A 82 3.57 13.61 14.03
C GLY A 82 3.20 14.53 12.86
N ILE A 83 2.47 15.62 13.12
CA ILE A 83 2.06 16.60 12.10
C ILE A 83 3.07 17.74 11.88
N SER A 84 4.13 17.78 12.67
CA SER A 84 5.19 18.80 12.56
C SER A 84 5.81 18.82 11.16
N LYS A 85 6.58 19.88 10.84
CA LYS A 85 7.24 20.02 9.53
C LYS A 85 8.11 18.81 9.18
N ASP A 86 8.74 18.23 10.20
CA ASP A 86 9.64 17.09 10.11
C ASP A 86 8.96 15.77 10.53
N GLY A 87 7.65 15.80 10.76
CA GLY A 87 6.86 14.67 11.23
C GLY A 87 6.59 13.64 10.14
N GLN A 88 6.66 12.36 10.53
CA GLN A 88 6.51 11.22 9.61
C GLN A 88 5.09 11.10 9.05
N THR A 89 4.05 11.43 9.84
CA THR A 89 2.66 11.40 9.37
C THR A 89 2.49 12.29 8.13
N ARG A 90 3.20 13.43 8.11
CA ARG A 90 3.17 14.35 6.99
C ARG A 90 3.88 13.80 5.76
N GLU A 91 5.06 13.25 5.96
CA GLU A 91 5.87 12.65 4.90
C GLU A 91 5.13 11.46 4.26
N HIS A 92 4.54 10.58 5.06
CA HIS A 92 3.81 9.42 4.58
C HIS A 92 2.55 9.78 3.79
N ALA A 93 1.77 10.76 4.24
CA ALA A 93 0.59 11.20 3.50
C ALA A 93 0.98 11.80 2.13
N LEU A 94 2.06 12.57 2.07
CA LEU A 94 2.61 13.13 0.83
C LEU A 94 3.09 12.03 -0.12
N LEU A 95 3.81 11.03 0.41
CA LEU A 95 4.29 9.90 -0.37
C LEU A 95 3.13 9.07 -0.94
N ALA A 96 2.12 8.75 -0.13
CA ALA A 96 0.94 8.02 -0.58
C ALA A 96 0.22 8.75 -1.72
N TYR A 97 0.04 10.07 -1.60
CA TYR A 97 -0.62 10.87 -2.64
C TYR A 97 0.19 10.90 -3.93
N THR A 98 1.51 11.10 -3.81
CA THR A 98 2.44 11.16 -4.95
C THR A 98 2.51 9.83 -5.70
N LEU A 99 2.39 8.72 -4.98
CA LEU A 99 2.37 7.37 -5.55
C LEU A 99 1.00 7.00 -6.16
N GLY A 100 0.02 7.91 -6.14
CA GLY A 100 -1.27 7.73 -6.78
C GLY A 100 -2.34 7.08 -5.91
N VAL A 101 -2.08 6.90 -4.60
CA VAL A 101 -3.10 6.42 -3.65
C VAL A 101 -4.07 7.55 -3.36
N LYS A 102 -5.23 7.55 -4.03
CA LYS A 102 -6.22 8.64 -3.91
C LYS A 102 -7.23 8.44 -2.78
N GLN A 103 -7.35 7.21 -2.27
CA GLN A 103 -8.26 6.89 -1.18
C GLN A 103 -7.49 6.83 0.14
N LEU A 104 -7.93 7.62 1.11
CA LEU A 104 -7.31 7.72 2.42
C LEU A 104 -8.37 7.50 3.51
N ILE A 105 -8.02 6.75 4.54
CA ILE A 105 -8.76 6.60 5.78
C ILE A 105 -7.88 7.15 6.90
N VAL A 106 -8.43 7.96 7.80
CA VAL A 106 -7.69 8.48 8.96
C VAL A 106 -8.22 7.80 10.23
N ALA A 107 -7.36 7.06 10.91
CA ALA A 107 -7.69 6.45 12.20
C ALA A 107 -6.97 7.20 13.32
N ILE A 108 -7.75 7.84 14.20
CA ILE A 108 -7.25 8.59 15.35
C ILE A 108 -7.13 7.62 16.51
N ASN A 109 -5.91 7.14 16.73
CA ASN A 109 -5.57 6.09 17.69
C ASN A 109 -5.21 6.65 19.08
N LYS A 110 -5.19 5.78 20.08
CA LYS A 110 -4.93 6.09 21.49
C LYS A 110 -5.96 7.05 22.11
N MET A 111 -7.22 6.99 21.67
CA MET A 111 -8.30 7.83 22.22
C MET A 111 -8.58 7.55 23.71
N ASP A 112 -8.20 6.37 24.21
CA ASP A 112 -8.21 6.02 25.62
C ASP A 112 -7.31 6.95 26.47
N THR A 113 -6.16 7.39 25.92
CA THR A 113 -5.23 8.29 26.63
C THR A 113 -5.78 9.71 26.81
N THR A 114 -6.74 10.11 25.97
CA THR A 114 -7.41 11.42 26.02
C THR A 114 -8.80 11.33 26.67
N LYS A 115 -9.09 10.22 27.35
CA LYS A 115 -10.39 9.93 27.99
C LYS A 115 -11.56 10.07 27.02
N TRP A 116 -11.35 9.73 25.75
CA TRP A 116 -12.37 9.83 24.71
C TRP A 116 -12.98 11.23 24.56
N SER A 117 -12.15 12.28 24.71
CA SER A 117 -12.59 13.66 24.59
C SER A 117 -13.04 14.04 23.17
N GLU A 118 -14.28 14.49 23.02
CA GLU A 118 -14.84 14.98 21.74
C GLU A 118 -14.10 16.22 21.25
N SER A 119 -13.76 17.16 22.14
CA SER A 119 -13.09 18.40 21.77
C SER A 119 -11.71 18.14 21.14
N ARG A 120 -10.94 17.21 21.72
CA ARG A 120 -9.64 16.79 21.20
C ARG A 120 -9.78 16.09 19.85
N PHE A 121 -10.79 15.24 19.68
CA PHE A 121 -11.06 14.58 18.41
C PHE A 121 -11.38 15.59 17.30
N GLN A 122 -12.23 16.58 17.58
CA GLN A 122 -12.60 17.63 16.61
C GLN A 122 -11.41 18.54 16.25
N GLU A 123 -10.55 18.85 17.22
CA GLU A 123 -9.28 19.55 16.99
C GLU A 123 -8.38 18.79 16.01
N ILE A 124 -8.14 17.50 16.27
CA ILE A 124 -7.32 16.63 15.43
C ILE A 124 -7.91 16.54 14.02
N ILE A 125 -9.24 16.38 13.88
CA ILE A 125 -9.90 16.36 12.58
C ILE A 125 -9.63 17.66 11.83
N LYS A 126 -9.80 18.82 12.47
CA LYS A 126 -9.64 20.12 11.83
C LYS A 126 -8.22 20.32 11.31
N GLU A 127 -7.22 20.01 12.13
CA GLU A 127 -5.82 20.15 11.76
C GLU A 127 -5.41 19.14 10.68
N THR A 128 -5.81 17.88 10.85
CA THR A 128 -5.53 16.82 9.87
C THR A 128 -6.21 17.11 8.53
N SER A 129 -7.45 17.59 8.55
CA SER A 129 -8.19 17.99 7.33
C SER A 129 -7.48 19.11 6.58
N ASN A 130 -6.98 20.13 7.28
CA ASN A 130 -6.19 21.19 6.67
C ASN A 130 -4.88 20.66 6.09
N PHE A 131 -4.26 19.72 6.79
CA PHE A 131 -3.02 19.08 6.37
C PHE A 131 -3.21 18.24 5.09
N ILE A 132 -4.13 17.29 5.08
CA ILE A 132 -4.37 16.41 3.92
C ILE A 132 -4.88 17.21 2.71
N LYS A 133 -5.60 18.31 2.92
CA LYS A 133 -5.99 19.25 1.87
C LYS A 133 -4.80 19.93 1.21
N LYS A 134 -3.76 20.29 1.97
CA LYS A 134 -2.51 20.84 1.42
C LYS A 134 -1.71 19.79 0.65
N VAL A 135 -1.79 18.52 1.06
CA VAL A 135 -1.17 17.40 0.32
C VAL A 135 -1.88 17.17 -1.02
N GLY A 136 -3.20 17.32 -1.07
CA GLY A 136 -4.01 17.20 -2.28
C GLY A 136 -5.25 16.34 -2.14
N TYR A 137 -5.46 15.69 -0.99
CA TYR A 137 -6.67 14.93 -0.71
C TYR A 137 -7.87 15.87 -0.48
N ASN A 138 -9.07 15.40 -0.80
CA ASN A 138 -10.30 16.07 -0.41
C ASN A 138 -10.74 15.57 0.98
N PRO A 139 -10.76 16.39 2.04
CA PRO A 139 -11.14 15.92 3.38
C PRO A 139 -12.55 15.31 3.45
N LYS A 140 -13.46 15.70 2.56
CA LYS A 140 -14.82 15.14 2.51
C LYS A 140 -14.88 13.68 2.05
N THR A 141 -13.87 13.22 1.31
CA THR A 141 -13.80 11.83 0.83
C THR A 141 -13.07 10.91 1.82
N VAL A 142 -12.65 11.44 2.98
CA VAL A 142 -11.78 10.75 3.94
C VAL A 142 -12.56 10.52 5.24
N PRO A 143 -12.84 9.25 5.62
CA PRO A 143 -13.45 8.95 6.90
C PRO A 143 -12.45 9.14 8.04
N PHE A 144 -12.91 9.76 9.13
CA PHE A 144 -12.17 9.93 10.37
C PHE A 144 -12.76 9.03 11.46
N VAL A 145 -11.98 8.05 11.92
CA VAL A 145 -12.44 7.04 12.87
C VAL A 145 -11.65 7.17 14.18
N PRO A 146 -12.29 7.47 15.33
CA PRO A 146 -11.64 7.42 16.63
C PRO A 146 -11.51 5.96 17.07
N ILE A 147 -10.29 5.48 17.31
CA ILE A 147 -10.02 4.09 17.69
C ILE A 147 -9.12 4.01 18.92
N SER A 148 -9.17 2.85 19.59
CA SER A 148 -8.08 2.41 20.46
C SER A 148 -7.60 1.05 19.98
N GLY A 149 -6.46 1.02 19.28
CA GLY A 149 -5.89 -0.23 18.79
C GLY A 149 -5.48 -1.20 19.89
N PHE A 150 -5.25 -0.70 21.12
CA PHE A 150 -4.88 -1.54 22.26
C PHE A 150 -6.10 -2.23 22.89
N ASN A 151 -7.21 -1.49 23.05
CA ASN A 151 -8.44 -1.99 23.67
C ASN A 151 -9.42 -2.60 22.65
N GLY A 152 -9.23 -2.34 21.35
CA GLY A 152 -10.10 -2.82 20.27
C GLY A 152 -11.28 -1.90 19.95
N ASP A 153 -11.42 -0.76 20.63
CA ASP A 153 -12.53 0.18 20.45
C ASP A 153 -12.62 0.71 19.00
N ASN A 154 -13.82 0.62 18.40
CA ASN A 154 -14.14 1.04 17.02
C ASN A 154 -13.28 0.36 15.93
N MET A 155 -12.59 -0.74 16.24
CA MET A 155 -11.86 -1.53 15.24
C MET A 155 -12.82 -2.38 14.41
N ILE A 156 -13.61 -3.21 15.10
CA ILE A 156 -14.61 -4.12 14.51
C ILE A 156 -16.00 -3.80 15.08
N ASP A 157 -16.07 -3.64 16.40
CA ASP A 157 -17.31 -3.31 17.11
C ASP A 157 -17.34 -1.85 17.55
N ASN A 158 -18.54 -1.29 17.65
CA ASN A 158 -18.74 0.07 18.12
C ASN A 158 -18.38 0.20 19.62
N SER A 159 -17.62 1.23 19.95
CA SER A 159 -17.18 1.49 21.31
C SER A 159 -18.30 2.12 22.17
N PRO A 160 -18.53 1.61 23.39
CA PRO A 160 -19.40 2.29 24.35
C PRO A 160 -18.73 3.54 24.97
N ASN A 161 -17.41 3.72 24.80
CA ASN A 161 -16.64 4.78 25.46
C ASN A 161 -16.78 6.16 24.80
N CYS A 162 -17.34 6.23 23.60
CA CYS A 162 -17.57 7.49 22.87
C CYS A 162 -19.02 7.66 22.43
N PRO A 163 -19.97 7.91 23.36
CA PRO A 163 -21.39 8.06 23.03
C PRO A 163 -21.70 9.27 22.14
N TRP A 164 -20.81 10.27 22.13
CA TRP A 164 -20.89 11.45 21.27
C TRP A 164 -20.57 11.15 19.80
N TYR A 165 -19.85 10.05 19.51
CA TYR A 165 -19.44 9.72 18.16
C TYR A 165 -20.60 9.09 17.38
N LYS A 166 -21.12 9.84 16.40
CA LYS A 166 -22.24 9.40 15.56
C LYS A 166 -21.84 8.51 14.38
N GLY A 167 -20.54 8.43 14.10
CA GLY A 167 -19.98 7.75 12.95
C GLY A 167 -19.14 8.66 12.07
N TRP A 168 -18.39 8.06 11.16
CA TRP A 168 -17.68 8.74 10.10
C TRP A 168 -18.60 8.91 8.89
N GLU A 169 -18.33 9.93 8.10
CA GLU A 169 -18.99 10.17 6.81
C GLU A 169 -17.93 10.26 5.72
N LYS A 170 -18.23 9.70 4.55
CA LYS A 170 -17.41 9.76 3.34
C LYS A 170 -18.31 10.17 2.17
N GLU A 171 -17.98 11.28 1.52
CA GLU A 171 -18.67 11.77 0.32
C GLU A 171 -17.82 11.47 -0.91
N THR A 172 -18.20 10.48 -1.70
CA THR A 172 -17.63 10.26 -3.05
C THR A 172 -18.71 10.44 -4.12
N LYS A 173 -18.97 9.44 -4.97
CA LYS A 173 -20.15 9.44 -5.85
C LYS A 173 -21.42 9.15 -5.05
N THR A 174 -21.28 8.42 -3.96
CA THR A 174 -22.35 8.10 -3.00
C THR A 174 -21.90 8.54 -1.60
N LYS A 175 -22.84 8.97 -0.77
CA LYS A 175 -22.57 9.24 0.65
C LYS A 175 -22.57 7.92 1.39
N SER A 176 -21.46 7.60 2.04
CA SER A 176 -21.30 6.41 2.88
C SER A 176 -21.06 6.82 4.31
N THR A 177 -21.62 6.09 5.26
CA THR A 177 -21.46 6.33 6.70
C THR A 177 -21.23 5.02 7.42
N GLY A 178 -20.48 5.05 8.51
CA GLY A 178 -20.26 3.89 9.38
C GLY A 178 -19.68 4.34 10.72
N LYS A 179 -19.35 3.40 11.60
CA LYS A 179 -18.82 3.70 12.93
C LYS A 179 -17.44 3.11 13.17
N THR A 180 -17.11 2.01 12.50
CA THR A 180 -15.92 1.24 12.78
C THR A 180 -14.88 1.42 11.69
N LEU A 181 -13.63 1.08 12.00
CA LEU A 181 -12.54 1.06 11.02
C LEU A 181 -12.78 -0.04 9.97
N LEU A 182 -13.31 -1.20 10.37
CA LEU A 182 -13.67 -2.27 9.44
C LEU A 182 -14.71 -1.82 8.40
N GLU A 183 -15.77 -1.12 8.84
CA GLU A 183 -16.75 -0.55 7.91
C GLU A 183 -16.14 0.52 7.01
N ALA A 184 -15.19 1.32 7.51
CA ALA A 184 -14.49 2.31 6.68
C ALA A 184 -13.66 1.66 5.57
N ILE A 185 -13.04 0.51 5.86
CA ILE A 185 -12.31 -0.30 4.88
C ILE A 185 -13.28 -0.94 3.89
N ASP A 186 -14.42 -1.47 4.35
CA ASP A 186 -15.44 -2.06 3.48
C ASP A 186 -16.15 -1.03 2.58
N ALA A 187 -16.14 0.25 2.99
CA ALA A 187 -16.64 1.38 2.23
C ALA A 187 -15.61 1.99 1.26
N ILE A 188 -14.44 1.35 1.07
CA ILE A 188 -13.50 1.73 0.01
C ILE A 188 -14.16 1.53 -1.35
N ASP A 189 -13.99 2.51 -2.25
CA ASP A 189 -14.48 2.40 -3.61
C ASP A 189 -13.53 1.50 -4.40
N PRO A 190 -14.02 0.49 -5.13
CA PRO A 190 -13.16 -0.34 -5.96
C PRO A 190 -12.36 0.52 -6.93
N PRO A 191 -11.03 0.36 -7.00
CA PRO A 191 -10.24 1.06 -8.01
C PRO A 191 -10.68 0.59 -9.40
N SER A 192 -10.72 1.50 -10.36
CA SER A 192 -10.89 1.13 -11.77
C SER A 192 -9.63 0.40 -12.22
N ARG A 193 -9.70 -0.93 -12.31
CA ARG A 193 -8.59 -1.75 -12.81
C ARG A 193 -8.36 -1.41 -14.30
N PRO A 194 -7.13 -1.07 -14.72
CA PRO A 194 -6.84 -0.65 -16.08
C PRO A 194 -6.74 -1.83 -17.06
N THR A 195 -7.83 -2.61 -17.19
CA THR A 195 -7.91 -3.78 -18.07
C THR A 195 -7.81 -3.42 -19.55
N ASP A 196 -8.33 -2.24 -19.92
CA ASP A 196 -8.38 -1.78 -21.31
C ASP A 196 -7.08 -1.11 -21.79
N LYS A 197 -6.11 -0.93 -20.87
CA LYS A 197 -4.79 -0.37 -21.20
C LYS A 197 -3.86 -1.46 -21.76
N PRO A 198 -2.80 -1.09 -22.49
CA PRO A 198 -1.75 -2.02 -22.88
C PRO A 198 -1.17 -2.81 -21.71
N LEU A 199 -0.76 -4.05 -21.96
CA LEU A 199 -0.17 -4.91 -20.92
C LEU A 199 1.14 -4.30 -20.40
N ARG A 200 1.25 -4.14 -19.07
CA ARG A 200 2.50 -3.85 -18.35
C ARG A 200 2.59 -4.74 -17.13
N LEU A 201 3.60 -5.60 -17.12
CA LEU A 201 3.86 -6.56 -16.06
C LEU A 201 5.35 -6.48 -15.68
N PRO A 202 5.71 -5.65 -14.68
CA PRO A 202 7.06 -5.59 -14.15
C PRO A 202 7.45 -6.91 -13.46
N LEU A 203 8.60 -7.46 -13.85
CA LEU A 203 9.10 -8.72 -13.31
C LEU A 203 9.66 -8.51 -11.91
N GLN A 204 9.13 -9.30 -10.96
CA GLN A 204 9.64 -9.39 -9.60
C GLN A 204 10.76 -10.41 -9.53
N ASP A 205 10.54 -11.60 -10.10
CA ASP A 205 11.52 -12.70 -10.10
C ASP A 205 11.42 -13.51 -11.40
N VAL A 206 12.47 -14.29 -11.69
CA VAL A 206 12.53 -15.18 -12.86
C VAL A 206 13.09 -16.53 -12.41
N TYR A 207 12.30 -17.58 -12.58
CA TYR A 207 12.68 -18.94 -12.18
C TYR A 207 12.93 -19.83 -13.39
N LYS A 208 13.81 -20.82 -13.21
CA LYS A 208 13.97 -21.96 -14.12
C LYS A 208 13.37 -23.19 -13.45
N ILE A 209 12.28 -23.70 -13.99
CA ILE A 209 11.60 -24.88 -13.46
C ILE A 209 11.86 -26.07 -14.40
N GLY A 210 12.38 -27.16 -13.86
CA GLY A 210 12.64 -28.39 -14.62
C GLY A 210 11.37 -28.91 -15.29
N GLY A 211 11.43 -29.24 -16.58
CA GLY A 211 10.28 -29.72 -17.36
C GLY A 211 9.33 -28.64 -17.88
N ILE A 212 9.27 -27.47 -17.23
CA ILE A 212 8.40 -26.34 -17.63
C ILE A 212 9.16 -25.32 -18.47
N GLY A 213 10.38 -24.96 -18.05
CA GLY A 213 11.22 -23.95 -18.69
C GLY A 213 11.39 -22.70 -17.83
N THR A 214 11.31 -21.53 -18.46
CA THR A 214 11.49 -20.23 -17.81
C THR A 214 10.13 -19.68 -17.37
N VAL A 215 10.03 -19.30 -16.09
CA VAL A 215 8.80 -18.79 -15.48
C VAL A 215 9.09 -17.45 -14.80
N PRO A 216 8.81 -16.32 -15.46
CA PRO A 216 8.80 -15.01 -14.83
C PRO A 216 7.59 -14.87 -13.91
N VAL A 217 7.77 -14.13 -12.82
CA VAL A 217 6.73 -13.81 -11.84
C VAL A 217 6.66 -12.30 -11.68
N GLY A 218 5.45 -11.76 -11.64
CA GLY A 218 5.23 -10.34 -11.38
C GLY A 218 3.76 -9.99 -11.22
N ARG A 219 3.52 -8.71 -10.95
CA ARG A 219 2.16 -8.16 -10.83
C ARG A 219 1.73 -7.57 -12.15
N VAL A 220 0.52 -7.89 -12.60
CA VAL A 220 -0.09 -7.19 -13.74
C VAL A 220 -0.47 -5.79 -13.26
N GLU A 221 0.15 -4.75 -13.81
CA GLU A 221 -0.17 -3.36 -13.45
C GLU A 221 -1.23 -2.76 -14.38
N THR A 222 -1.13 -3.07 -15.68
CA THR A 222 -2.11 -2.67 -16.69
C THR A 222 -2.33 -3.77 -17.72
N GLY A 223 -3.49 -3.77 -18.37
CA GLY A 223 -3.87 -4.74 -19.39
C GLY A 223 -4.15 -6.13 -18.85
N ILE A 224 -4.18 -7.11 -19.75
CA ILE A 224 -4.50 -8.50 -19.44
C ILE A 224 -3.40 -9.38 -20.03
N ILE A 225 -3.00 -10.43 -19.32
CA ILE A 225 -2.10 -11.46 -19.82
C ILE A 225 -2.85 -12.79 -19.96
N LYS A 226 -2.70 -13.47 -21.10
CA LYS A 226 -3.34 -14.77 -21.37
C LYS A 226 -2.36 -15.73 -22.03
N ALA A 227 -2.63 -17.02 -21.90
CA ALA A 227 -1.96 -18.02 -22.72
C ALA A 227 -2.17 -17.73 -24.22
N GLY A 228 -1.13 -17.94 -25.02
CA GLY A 228 -1.09 -17.66 -26.46
C GLY A 228 -0.75 -16.22 -26.83
N MET A 229 -0.67 -15.29 -25.86
CA MET A 229 -0.20 -13.93 -26.14
C MET A 229 1.29 -13.93 -26.48
N VAL A 230 1.68 -13.08 -27.41
CA VAL A 230 3.09 -12.81 -27.71
C VAL A 230 3.49 -11.56 -26.93
N VAL A 231 4.46 -11.71 -26.03
CA VAL A 231 4.93 -10.65 -25.14
C VAL A 231 6.37 -10.27 -25.44
N THR A 232 6.66 -8.98 -25.29
CA THR A 232 8.00 -8.40 -25.40
C THR A 232 8.48 -7.95 -24.03
N PHE A 233 9.74 -8.27 -23.70
CA PHE A 233 10.39 -7.87 -22.46
C PHE A 233 11.31 -6.67 -22.68
N ALA A 234 11.00 -5.55 -22.06
CA ALA A 234 11.85 -4.36 -22.04
C ALA A 234 12.77 -4.34 -20.81
N PRO A 235 14.00 -3.77 -20.93
CA PRO A 235 14.57 -3.15 -22.11
C PRO A 235 15.26 -4.14 -23.08
N ALA A 236 15.28 -5.45 -22.77
CA ALA A 236 16.04 -6.44 -23.54
C ALA A 236 15.56 -6.64 -24.99
N GLY A 237 14.28 -6.35 -25.29
CA GLY A 237 13.69 -6.51 -26.62
C GLY A 237 13.35 -7.96 -26.98
N VAL A 238 13.50 -8.90 -26.05
CA VAL A 238 13.20 -10.32 -26.27
C VAL A 238 11.69 -10.51 -26.40
N THR A 239 11.25 -11.25 -27.42
CA THR A 239 9.83 -11.50 -27.69
C THR A 239 9.55 -13.00 -27.70
N THR A 240 8.47 -13.42 -27.06
CA THR A 240 8.11 -14.84 -26.94
C THR A 240 6.61 -15.02 -26.70
N GLU A 241 6.13 -16.24 -26.87
CA GLU A 241 4.74 -16.62 -26.60
C GLU A 241 4.57 -17.13 -25.16
N VAL A 242 3.54 -16.65 -24.49
CA VAL A 242 3.10 -17.12 -23.17
C VAL A 242 2.37 -18.45 -23.34
N LYS A 243 2.79 -19.50 -22.62
CA LYS A 243 2.17 -20.84 -22.72
C LYS A 243 1.11 -21.10 -21.67
N SER A 244 1.36 -20.64 -20.45
CA SER A 244 0.41 -20.74 -19.34
C SER A 244 0.59 -19.52 -18.43
N VAL A 245 -0.47 -19.19 -17.71
CA VAL A 245 -0.48 -18.19 -16.64
C VAL A 245 -1.03 -18.89 -15.40
N GLU A 246 -0.37 -18.71 -14.27
CA GLU A 246 -0.69 -19.37 -13.01
C GLU A 246 -0.64 -18.36 -11.85
N MET A 247 -1.53 -18.53 -10.88
CA MET A 247 -1.53 -17.80 -9.62
C MET A 247 -1.77 -18.80 -8.49
N HIS A 248 -0.94 -18.78 -7.44
CA HIS A 248 -1.07 -19.70 -6.31
C HIS A 248 -1.12 -21.20 -6.70
N HIS A 249 -0.37 -21.61 -7.74
CA HIS A 249 -0.35 -22.96 -8.30
C HIS A 249 -1.65 -23.41 -8.99
N GLU A 250 -2.57 -22.49 -9.25
CA GLU A 250 -3.75 -22.72 -10.07
C GLU A 250 -3.59 -22.05 -11.42
N GLN A 251 -3.99 -22.74 -12.49
CA GLN A 251 -3.93 -22.21 -13.85
C GLN A 251 -5.05 -21.20 -14.07
N LEU A 252 -4.68 -20.03 -14.59
CA LEU A 252 -5.61 -18.97 -14.94
C LEU A 252 -5.88 -18.96 -16.44
N VAL A 253 -7.12 -18.63 -16.81
CA VAL A 253 -7.49 -18.32 -18.20
C VAL A 253 -6.86 -16.99 -18.62
N GLU A 254 -6.87 -16.02 -17.72
CA GLU A 254 -6.29 -14.69 -17.88
C GLU A 254 -5.84 -14.14 -16.53
N GLY A 255 -4.75 -13.36 -16.52
CA GLY A 255 -4.33 -12.54 -15.41
C GLY A 255 -4.73 -11.09 -15.64
N VAL A 256 -5.39 -10.48 -14.66
CA VAL A 256 -5.93 -9.11 -14.74
C VAL A 256 -5.14 -8.16 -13.83
N PRO A 257 -5.28 -6.82 -13.98
CA PRO A 257 -4.51 -5.88 -13.18
C PRO A 257 -4.73 -6.09 -11.68
N GLY A 258 -3.63 -6.24 -10.93
CA GLY A 258 -3.61 -6.54 -9.51
C GLY A 258 -3.16 -7.96 -9.17
N ASP A 259 -3.31 -8.90 -10.09
CA ASP A 259 -2.92 -10.29 -9.88
C ASP A 259 -1.40 -10.43 -9.87
N ASN A 260 -0.90 -11.24 -8.93
CA ASN A 260 0.50 -11.67 -8.93
C ASN A 260 0.57 -13.03 -9.60
N VAL A 261 1.08 -13.06 -10.83
CA VAL A 261 1.05 -14.25 -11.69
C VAL A 261 2.47 -14.72 -12.00
N GLY A 262 2.64 -16.04 -12.08
CA GLY A 262 3.73 -16.68 -12.78
C GLY A 262 3.26 -17.08 -14.17
N PHE A 263 4.10 -16.93 -15.19
CA PHE A 263 3.70 -17.34 -16.54
C PHE A 263 4.85 -18.05 -17.26
N ASN A 264 4.54 -19.12 -17.99
CA ASN A 264 5.55 -19.88 -18.72
C ASN A 264 5.83 -19.24 -20.08
N VAL A 265 7.11 -19.05 -20.40
CA VAL A 265 7.57 -18.62 -21.73
C VAL A 265 8.57 -19.62 -22.33
N LYS A 266 8.49 -19.83 -23.64
CA LYS A 266 9.43 -20.70 -24.38
C LYS A 266 10.58 -19.92 -24.99
N ASN A 267 11.69 -20.61 -25.24
CA ASN A 267 12.84 -20.08 -25.99
C ASN A 267 13.46 -18.79 -25.41
N VAL A 268 13.26 -18.55 -24.11
CA VAL A 268 13.91 -17.45 -23.38
C VAL A 268 14.65 -18.05 -22.20
N SER A 269 15.93 -17.73 -22.08
CA SER A 269 16.76 -18.14 -20.95
C SER A 269 16.54 -17.20 -19.75
N VAL A 270 16.62 -17.74 -18.54
CA VAL A 270 16.62 -16.96 -17.29
C VAL A 270 17.75 -15.92 -17.19
N LYS A 271 18.75 -15.98 -18.09
CA LYS A 271 19.84 -14.99 -18.16
C LYS A 271 19.47 -13.77 -19.01
N GLU A 272 18.49 -13.88 -19.90
CA GLU A 272 18.11 -12.83 -20.85
C GLU A 272 17.10 -11.84 -20.27
N ILE A 273 16.35 -12.30 -19.26
CA ILE A 273 15.37 -11.50 -18.53
C ILE A 273 15.67 -11.56 -17.04
N ARG A 274 15.40 -10.47 -16.33
CA ARG A 274 15.68 -10.34 -14.90
C ARG A 274 14.65 -9.47 -14.20
N ARG A 275 14.70 -9.47 -12.86
CA ARG A 275 13.95 -8.53 -12.01
C ARG A 275 14.11 -7.10 -12.51
N GLY A 276 13.00 -6.37 -12.56
CA GLY A 276 12.93 -4.99 -13.05
C GLY A 276 12.73 -4.84 -14.56
N ASN A 277 12.81 -5.93 -15.35
CA ASN A 277 12.31 -5.89 -16.72
C ASN A 277 10.78 -5.77 -16.74
N VAL A 278 10.23 -5.28 -17.84
CA VAL A 278 8.78 -5.09 -18.00
C VAL A 278 8.32 -5.91 -19.19
N ALA A 279 7.40 -6.86 -18.94
CA ALA A 279 6.71 -7.58 -20.01
C ALA A 279 5.49 -6.78 -20.48
N GLY A 280 5.21 -6.81 -21.77
CA GLY A 280 4.00 -6.24 -22.35
C GLY A 280 3.64 -6.90 -23.67
N ASP A 281 2.43 -6.64 -24.16
CA ASP A 281 1.94 -7.23 -25.41
C ASP A 281 2.73 -6.69 -26.60
N SER A 282 3.31 -7.58 -27.40
CA SER A 282 4.09 -7.22 -28.59
C SER A 282 3.26 -6.48 -29.64
N LYS A 283 1.94 -6.68 -29.65
CA LYS A 283 1.02 -6.14 -30.67
C LYS A 283 0.32 -4.86 -30.25
N ASN A 284 0.33 -4.52 -28.96
CA ASN A 284 -0.39 -3.38 -28.42
C ASN A 284 0.52 -2.55 -27.52
N ASP A 285 1.16 -1.52 -28.10
CA ASP A 285 2.11 -0.63 -27.44
C ASP A 285 3.17 -1.39 -26.61
N PRO A 286 4.08 -2.15 -27.25
CA PRO A 286 5.09 -2.93 -26.54
C PRO A 286 6.02 -2.03 -25.72
N PRO A 287 6.40 -2.43 -24.49
CA PRO A 287 7.29 -1.64 -23.65
C PRO A 287 8.68 -1.51 -24.30
N LYS A 288 9.36 -0.40 -24.03
CA LYS A 288 10.70 -0.09 -24.55
C LYS A 288 11.61 0.40 -23.43
N GLY A 289 12.92 0.23 -23.61
CA GLY A 289 13.89 0.90 -22.75
C GLY A 289 13.83 2.42 -22.95
N ALA A 290 14.09 3.17 -21.88
CA ALA A 290 14.25 4.61 -21.93
C ALA A 290 15.65 4.96 -21.44
N GLU A 291 16.41 5.71 -22.24
CA GLU A 291 17.73 6.23 -21.83
C GLU A 291 17.59 7.49 -20.97
N SER A 292 16.58 8.31 -21.25
CA SER A 292 16.25 9.51 -20.50
C SER A 292 14.74 9.72 -20.44
N PHE A 293 14.28 10.41 -19.39
CA PHE A 293 12.90 10.82 -19.23
C PHE A 293 12.82 12.07 -18.34
N ASN A 294 11.80 12.89 -18.56
CA ASN A 294 11.49 14.01 -17.67
C ASN A 294 10.51 13.52 -16.59
N ALA A 295 10.75 13.89 -15.34
CA ALA A 295 9.88 13.54 -14.23
C ALA A 295 9.65 14.73 -13.31
N GLN A 296 8.47 14.76 -12.69
CA GLN A 296 8.22 15.62 -11.55
C GLN A 296 8.83 14.96 -10.31
N VAL A 297 9.85 15.58 -9.74
CA VAL A 297 10.54 15.08 -8.54
C VAL A 297 10.09 15.89 -7.35
N ILE A 298 9.69 15.20 -6.28
CA ILE A 298 9.48 15.80 -4.96
C ILE A 298 10.71 15.49 -4.13
N VAL A 299 11.47 16.53 -3.79
CA VAL A 299 12.63 16.41 -2.92
C VAL A 299 12.14 16.31 -1.48
N LEU A 300 12.37 15.15 -0.86
CA LEU A 300 12.11 14.94 0.57
C LEU A 300 13.15 15.69 1.42
N ASN A 301 12.88 15.82 2.71
CA ASN A 301 13.78 16.55 3.60
C ASN A 301 15.14 15.82 3.70
N HIS A 302 16.19 16.46 3.21
CA HIS A 302 17.56 15.96 3.27
C HIS A 302 18.55 17.08 3.61
N PRO A 303 19.72 16.78 4.20
CA PRO A 303 20.69 17.82 4.57
C PRO A 303 21.46 18.41 3.38
N GLY A 304 21.38 17.83 2.19
CA GLY A 304 22.14 18.22 1.00
C GLY A 304 21.45 19.24 0.10
N GLN A 305 22.02 19.44 -1.08
CA GLN A 305 21.40 20.14 -2.22
C GLN A 305 21.51 19.24 -3.45
N VAL A 306 20.47 19.21 -4.29
CA VAL A 306 20.47 18.48 -5.55
C VAL A 306 20.83 19.45 -6.68
N GLY A 307 21.98 19.22 -7.32
CA GLY A 307 22.43 19.96 -8.50
C GLY A 307 22.34 19.12 -9.76
N ALA A 308 22.55 19.74 -10.92
CA ALA A 308 22.62 19.01 -12.19
C ALA A 308 23.81 18.02 -12.17
N GLY A 309 23.54 16.76 -12.53
CA GLY A 309 24.53 15.67 -12.53
C GLY A 309 24.47 14.73 -11.32
N TYR A 310 23.58 14.98 -10.35
CA TYR A 310 23.19 14.03 -9.31
C TYR A 310 22.26 12.93 -9.85
#